data_AF-A0A9P7GLC5-F1
#
_entry.id   AF-A0A9P7GLC5-F1
#
_cell.length_a   1.000
_cell.length_b   1.000
_cell.length_c   1.000
_cell.angle_alpha   90.00
_cell.angle_beta   90.00
_cell.angle_gamma   90.00
#
_symmetry.space_group_name_H-M   'P 1'
#
loop_
_entity.id
_entity.type
_entity.pdbx_description
1 polymer ?
#
loop_
_entity_poly.entity_id
_entity_poly.type
_entity_poly.pdbx_seq_one_letter_code
_entity_poly.pdbx_strand_id
1 'polypeptide(L)'
;MPSHPGLRHFKNGISNVSQWTGTEHKEMEKVFVGLVAIGVDERVVKSVQAIIDFVYYASLQSHTTQTLLALRHSLDEFHANKSVFIELGGRQQDHFNIPKVHSIEHYEECIVLFGSADGFNTESSERLHIDFAKNAYRASNRKHYIMQMTQWLERQEAVDRFTAYLNWARLQDAPSPSDFSESPEFEEEDLLITCPTACSFALTKCPPVDSRRTVASHIIDPSGHNAPRFLDALSTFFNQHHNSHFTPHDFDVFPLWKRLVFDLPSLPEVGS
;
A
#
# COMPACT_ATOMS: atom_id res chain seq x y z
N MET A 1 12.54 34.12 4.18
CA MET A 1 11.99 33.33 5.30
C MET A 1 13.05 33.12 6.37
N PRO A 2 12.72 33.29 7.66
CA PRO A 2 13.61 32.94 8.77
C PRO A 2 13.89 31.43 8.77
N SER A 3 15.06 31.04 9.27
CA SER A 3 15.52 29.64 9.30
C SER A 3 14.68 28.84 10.30
N HIS A 4 13.93 27.84 9.82
CA HIS A 4 13.18 26.91 10.66
C HIS A 4 13.79 25.50 10.58
N PRO A 5 13.94 24.80 11.72
CA PRO A 5 14.33 23.39 11.71
C PRO A 5 13.29 22.57 10.93
N GLY A 6 13.72 21.82 9.91
CA GLY A 6 12.85 20.95 9.10
C GLY A 6 12.37 21.53 7.77
N LEU A 7 12.72 22.77 7.43
CA LEU A 7 12.47 23.35 6.10
C LEU A 7 13.79 23.56 5.35
N ARG A 8 13.88 23.09 4.11
CA ARG A 8 15.07 23.33 3.27
C ARG A 8 15.17 24.80 2.90
N HIS A 9 16.34 25.39 3.17
CA HIS A 9 16.65 26.75 2.76
C HIS A 9 17.35 26.77 1.38
N PHE A 10 16.70 27.36 0.39
CA PHE A 10 17.24 27.53 -0.96
C PHE A 10 18.15 28.76 -1.04
N LYS A 11 19.41 28.63 -0.59
CA LYS A 11 20.40 29.74 -0.49
C LYS A 11 20.61 30.52 -1.80
N ASN A 12 20.54 29.85 -2.94
CA ASN A 12 20.75 30.45 -4.27
C ASN A 12 19.44 30.71 -5.02
N GLY A 13 18.30 30.67 -4.33
CA GLY A 13 16.97 30.71 -4.94
C GLY A 13 16.63 29.43 -5.71
N ILE A 14 15.50 29.48 -6.42
CA ILE A 14 14.95 28.35 -7.21
C ILE A 14 15.19 28.50 -8.72
N SER A 15 15.61 29.68 -9.18
CA SER A 15 15.74 30.00 -10.61
C SER A 15 16.87 29.26 -11.33
N ASN A 16 17.87 28.76 -10.60
CA ASN A 16 19.03 28.06 -11.16
C ASN A 16 18.85 26.53 -11.22
N VAL A 17 17.73 25.99 -10.74
CA VAL A 17 17.49 24.55 -10.70
C VAL A 17 16.93 24.09 -12.04
N SER A 18 17.76 23.44 -12.86
CA SER A 18 17.36 22.92 -14.18
C SER A 18 16.76 21.50 -14.12
N GLN A 19 17.13 20.72 -13.11
CA GLN A 19 16.60 19.38 -12.85
C GLN A 19 16.27 19.24 -11.37
N TRP A 20 15.01 18.99 -11.07
CA TRP A 20 14.53 18.78 -9.72
C TRP A 20 14.55 17.29 -9.38
N THR A 21 15.13 16.93 -8.24
CA THR A 21 14.92 15.59 -7.66
C THR A 21 13.56 15.52 -6.95
N GLY A 22 13.03 14.31 -6.76
CA GLY A 22 11.75 14.12 -6.06
C GLY A 22 11.77 14.70 -4.63
N THR A 23 12.88 14.54 -3.91
CA THR A 23 13.07 15.14 -2.57
C THR A 23 13.08 16.66 -2.63
N GLU A 24 13.72 17.25 -3.65
CA GLU A 24 13.72 18.70 -3.82
C GLU A 24 12.33 19.26 -4.13
N HIS A 25 11.53 18.53 -4.90
CA HIS A 25 10.14 18.91 -5.17
C HIS A 25 9.31 18.94 -3.89
N LYS A 26 9.36 17.87 -3.08
CA LYS A 26 8.64 17.77 -1.79
C LYS A 26 9.06 18.87 -0.79
N GLU A 27 10.35 19.19 -0.72
CA GLU A 27 10.84 20.29 0.12
C GLU A 27 10.41 21.67 -0.39
N MET A 28 10.30 21.82 -1.71
CA MET A 28 9.85 23.06 -2.33
C MET A 28 8.35 23.30 -2.08
N GLU A 29 7.51 22.28 -2.24
CA GLU A 29 6.07 22.35 -1.98
C GLU A 29 5.75 22.92 -0.59
N LYS A 30 6.50 22.51 0.44
CA LYS A 30 6.34 22.97 1.84
C LYS A 30 6.50 24.47 2.03
N VAL A 31 7.34 25.12 1.23
CA VAL A 31 7.67 26.54 1.38
C VAL A 31 7.05 27.41 0.29
N PHE A 32 6.52 26.82 -0.79
CA PHE A 32 6.15 27.53 -2.00
C PHE A 32 5.01 28.54 -1.78
N VAL A 33 3.94 28.12 -1.11
CA VAL A 33 2.79 29.00 -0.84
C VAL A 33 3.24 30.24 -0.04
N GLY A 34 4.05 30.04 1.00
CA GLY A 34 4.57 31.13 1.81
C GLY A 34 5.55 32.06 1.06
N LEU A 35 6.21 31.57 0.01
CA LEU A 35 7.05 32.40 -0.86
C LEU A 35 6.22 33.24 -1.83
N VAL A 36 5.13 32.69 -2.36
CA VAL A 36 4.26 33.37 -3.34
C VAL A 36 3.30 34.36 -2.67
N ALA A 37 2.97 34.18 -1.39
CA ALA A 37 2.04 35.03 -0.66
C ALA A 37 2.48 36.50 -0.50
N ILE A 38 3.73 36.85 -0.85
CA ILE A 38 4.27 38.20 -0.65
C ILE A 38 4.20 39.02 -1.95
N GLY A 39 3.30 40.01 -1.99
CA GLY A 39 3.30 41.05 -3.03
C GLY A 39 2.76 40.62 -4.40
N VAL A 40 1.93 39.58 -4.45
CA VAL A 40 1.32 39.04 -5.68
C VAL A 40 -0.21 39.11 -5.60
N ASP A 41 -0.90 39.12 -6.75
CA ASP A 41 -2.37 39.01 -6.85
C ASP A 41 -2.88 37.80 -6.06
N GLU A 42 -3.94 38.01 -5.27
CA GLU A 42 -4.55 36.98 -4.42
C GLU A 42 -4.95 35.72 -5.21
N ARG A 43 -5.38 35.88 -6.47
CA ARG A 43 -5.75 34.75 -7.34
C ARG A 43 -4.55 33.87 -7.69
N VAL A 44 -3.34 34.44 -7.74
CA VAL A 44 -2.12 33.66 -7.92
C VAL A 44 -1.88 32.80 -6.69
N VAL A 45 -2.01 33.37 -5.50
CA VAL A 45 -1.84 32.65 -4.23
C VAL A 45 -2.86 31.51 -4.13
N LYS A 46 -4.14 31.77 -4.41
CA LYS A 46 -5.20 30.76 -4.45
C LYS A 46 -4.92 29.65 -5.45
N SER A 47 -4.50 30.00 -6.68
CA SER A 47 -4.18 29.00 -7.70
C SER A 47 -3.03 28.09 -7.26
N VAL A 48 -1.99 28.67 -6.66
CA VAL A 48 -0.83 27.91 -6.18
C VAL A 48 -1.21 27.03 -5.00
N GLN A 49 -1.94 27.58 -4.02
CA GLN A 49 -2.44 26.83 -2.88
C GLN A 49 -3.31 25.65 -3.32
N ALA A 50 -4.25 25.88 -4.23
CA ALA A 50 -5.15 24.88 -4.78
C ALA A 50 -4.39 23.68 -5.41
N ILE A 51 -3.30 23.94 -6.14
CA ILE A 51 -2.46 22.86 -6.69
C ILE A 51 -1.69 22.11 -5.60
N ILE A 52 -1.15 22.82 -4.60
CA ILE A 52 -0.44 22.18 -3.48
C ILE A 52 -1.40 21.30 -2.67
N ASP A 53 -2.62 21.79 -2.41
CA ASP A 53 -3.68 21.04 -1.74
C ASP A 53 -4.07 19.81 -2.57
N PHE A 54 -4.21 19.96 -3.89
CA PHE A 54 -4.47 18.83 -4.80
C PHE A 54 -3.38 17.76 -4.69
N VAL A 55 -2.11 18.14 -4.76
CA VAL A 55 -0.97 17.21 -4.64
C VAL A 55 -1.00 16.51 -3.28
N TYR A 56 -1.28 17.25 -2.21
CA TYR A 56 -1.38 16.70 -0.87
C TYR A 56 -2.51 15.67 -0.76
N TYR A 57 -3.72 16.00 -1.20
CA TYR A 57 -4.85 15.07 -1.19
C TYR A 57 -4.60 13.85 -2.09
N ALA A 58 -4.02 14.03 -3.28
CA ALA A 58 -3.70 12.94 -4.20
C ALA A 58 -2.63 11.99 -3.63
N SER A 59 -1.80 12.46 -2.69
CA SER A 59 -0.76 11.66 -2.04
C SER A 59 -1.24 10.81 -0.87
N LEU A 60 -2.52 10.90 -0.50
CA LEU A 60 -3.09 10.09 0.57
C LEU A 60 -3.09 8.59 0.19
N GLN A 61 -2.71 7.75 1.14
CA GLN A 61 -2.71 6.28 0.99
C GLN A 61 -4.12 5.67 1.09
N SER A 62 -5.09 6.47 1.52
CA SER A 62 -6.48 6.06 1.63
C SER A 62 -7.37 7.27 1.45
N HIS A 63 -8.49 7.08 0.74
CA HIS A 63 -9.44 8.12 0.45
C HIS A 63 -10.80 7.79 1.05
N THR A 64 -11.38 8.79 1.70
CA THR A 64 -12.80 8.85 2.05
C THR A 64 -13.55 9.72 1.03
N THR A 65 -14.88 9.67 1.05
CA THR A 65 -15.72 10.60 0.27
C THR A 65 -15.35 12.06 0.54
N GLN A 66 -15.07 12.41 1.80
CA GLN A 66 -14.68 13.77 2.17
C GLN A 66 -13.35 14.19 1.52
N THR A 67 -12.35 13.31 1.51
CA THR A 67 -11.05 13.63 0.90
C THR A 67 -11.11 13.67 -0.62
N LEU A 68 -11.99 12.88 -1.25
CA LEU A 68 -12.21 12.96 -2.71
C LEU A 68 -12.91 14.27 -3.09
N LEU A 69 -13.92 14.69 -2.32
CA LEU A 69 -14.55 15.99 -2.50
C LEU A 69 -13.55 17.14 -2.31
N ALA A 70 -12.66 17.04 -1.32
CA ALA A 70 -11.62 18.04 -1.08
C ALA A 70 -10.59 18.08 -2.23
N LEU A 71 -10.18 16.91 -2.75
CA LEU A 71 -9.35 16.79 -3.95
C LEU A 71 -10.02 17.48 -5.14
N ARG A 72 -11.29 17.20 -5.40
CA ARG A 72 -12.02 17.82 -6.51
C ARG A 72 -12.17 19.32 -6.34
N HIS A 73 -12.54 19.77 -5.14
CA HIS A 73 -12.67 21.19 -4.82
C HIS A 73 -11.35 21.94 -5.05
N SER A 74 -10.21 21.36 -4.66
CA SER A 74 -8.90 21.97 -4.92
C SER A 74 -8.62 22.13 -6.41
N LEU A 75 -9.03 21.17 -7.25
CA LEU A 75 -8.91 21.30 -8.69
C LEU A 75 -9.84 22.40 -9.23
N ASP A 76 -11.09 22.45 -8.78
CA ASP A 76 -12.05 23.46 -9.22
C ASP A 76 -11.56 24.89 -8.84
N GLU A 77 -10.98 25.06 -7.65
CA GLU A 77 -10.39 26.32 -7.20
C GLU A 77 -9.18 26.73 -8.05
N PHE A 78 -8.32 25.79 -8.45
CA PHE A 78 -7.25 26.06 -9.41
C PHE A 78 -7.83 26.52 -10.75
N HIS A 79 -8.86 25.83 -11.27
CA HIS A 79 -9.48 26.19 -12.56
C HIS A 79 -10.17 27.56 -12.53
N ALA A 80 -10.77 27.94 -11.41
CA ALA A 80 -11.41 29.24 -11.23
C ALA A 80 -10.40 30.41 -11.24
N ASN A 81 -9.16 30.17 -10.78
CA ASN A 81 -8.18 31.24 -10.60
C ASN A 81 -7.05 31.24 -11.64
N LYS A 82 -6.79 30.14 -12.36
CA LYS A 82 -5.61 29.99 -13.24
C LYS A 82 -5.50 31.01 -14.37
N SER A 83 -6.59 31.67 -14.79
CA SER A 83 -6.53 32.71 -15.83
C SER A 83 -5.58 33.86 -15.47
N VAL A 84 -5.39 34.10 -14.16
CA VAL A 84 -4.50 35.15 -13.64
C VAL A 84 -3.07 35.02 -14.18
N PHE A 85 -2.57 33.81 -14.43
CA PHE A 85 -1.22 33.63 -14.95
C PHE A 85 -1.09 34.09 -16.41
N ILE A 86 -2.17 34.07 -17.19
CA ILE A 86 -2.21 34.62 -18.54
C ILE A 86 -2.34 36.15 -18.46
N GLU A 87 -3.27 36.64 -17.63
CA GLU A 87 -3.55 38.06 -17.45
C GLU A 87 -2.30 38.86 -16.98
N LEU A 88 -1.50 38.27 -16.09
CA LEU A 88 -0.26 38.87 -15.58
C LEU A 88 0.97 38.58 -16.46
N GLY A 89 0.80 37.89 -17.59
CA GLY A 89 1.90 37.53 -18.50
C GLY A 89 2.86 36.48 -17.95
N GLY A 90 2.51 35.78 -16.87
CA GLY A 90 3.26 34.64 -16.34
C GLY A 90 3.26 33.42 -17.28
N ARG A 91 2.34 33.39 -18.25
CA ARG A 91 2.24 32.39 -19.30
C ARG A 91 2.10 33.07 -20.67
N GLN A 92 2.92 32.66 -21.63
CA GLN A 92 2.92 33.21 -22.99
C GLN A 92 1.76 32.71 -23.87
N GLN A 93 1.14 31.59 -23.50
CA GLN A 93 0.07 30.94 -24.25
C GLN A 93 -1.28 31.22 -23.59
N ASP A 94 -2.29 31.52 -24.38
CA ASP A 94 -3.65 31.88 -23.90
C ASP A 94 -4.47 30.67 -23.41
N HIS A 95 -3.84 29.51 -23.18
CA HIS A 95 -4.51 28.27 -22.78
C HIS A 95 -3.67 27.43 -21.82
N PHE A 96 -4.33 26.56 -21.06
CA PHE A 96 -3.71 25.62 -20.12
C PHE A 96 -3.65 24.16 -20.64
N ASN A 97 -3.63 23.96 -21.96
CA ASN A 97 -3.47 22.65 -22.62
C ASN A 97 -2.07 22.05 -22.38
N ILE A 98 -1.73 21.79 -21.14
CA ILE A 98 -0.50 21.14 -20.68
C ILE A 98 -0.90 19.71 -20.33
N PRO A 99 -0.24 18.67 -20.89
CA PRO A 99 -0.61 17.28 -20.62
C PRO A 99 -0.74 16.95 -19.12
N LYS A 100 0.13 17.52 -18.28
CA LYS A 100 0.06 17.35 -16.81
C LYS A 100 -1.20 17.99 -16.20
N VAL A 101 -1.58 19.19 -16.64
CA VAL A 101 -2.79 19.87 -16.16
C VAL A 101 -4.05 19.17 -16.64
N HIS A 102 -4.03 18.55 -17.82
CA HIS A 102 -5.14 17.71 -18.25
C HIS A 102 -5.20 16.39 -17.45
N SER A 103 -4.03 15.78 -17.15
CA SER A 103 -4.01 14.50 -16.43
C SER A 103 -4.63 14.58 -15.03
N ILE A 104 -4.48 15.71 -14.33
CA ILE A 104 -5.06 15.90 -12.98
C ILE A 104 -6.59 15.91 -12.96
N GLU A 105 -7.26 16.18 -14.10
CA GLU A 105 -8.72 16.11 -14.22
C GLU A 105 -9.26 14.68 -14.02
N HIS A 106 -8.44 13.67 -14.30
CA HIS A 106 -8.83 12.26 -14.25
C HIS A 106 -8.48 11.58 -12.91
N TYR A 107 -7.81 12.27 -11.98
CA TYR A 107 -7.32 11.63 -10.75
C TYR A 107 -8.43 11.11 -9.86
N GLU A 108 -9.52 11.86 -9.69
CA GLU A 108 -10.65 11.42 -8.87
C GLU A 108 -11.24 10.11 -9.40
N GLU A 109 -11.51 10.05 -10.71
CA GLU A 109 -12.02 8.85 -11.38
C GLU A 109 -11.04 7.68 -11.26
N CYS A 110 -9.75 7.93 -11.50
CA CYS A 110 -8.72 6.92 -11.34
C CYS A 110 -8.62 6.40 -9.90
N ILE A 111 -8.74 7.26 -8.89
CA ILE A 111 -8.67 6.86 -7.49
C ILE A 111 -9.87 5.98 -7.11
N VAL A 112 -11.07 6.33 -7.60
CA VAL A 112 -12.28 5.53 -7.37
C VAL A 112 -12.19 4.17 -8.05
N LEU A 113 -11.64 4.10 -9.27
CA LEU A 113 -11.58 2.87 -10.06
C LEU A 113 -10.41 1.95 -9.65
N PHE A 114 -9.26 2.51 -9.29
CA PHE A 114 -8.01 1.77 -9.15
C PHE A 114 -7.39 1.84 -7.75
N GLY A 115 -7.95 2.65 -6.84
CA GLY A 115 -7.39 2.89 -5.51
C GLY A 115 -6.44 4.08 -5.45
N SER A 116 -5.81 4.29 -4.29
CA SER A 116 -4.88 5.40 -4.05
C SER A 116 -3.71 5.45 -5.04
N ALA A 117 -3.19 6.66 -5.27
CA ALA A 117 -2.13 6.88 -6.25
C ALA A 117 -0.74 6.34 -5.82
N ASP A 118 -0.57 5.99 -4.54
CA ASP A 118 0.68 5.48 -3.98
C ASP A 118 1.14 4.17 -4.63
N GLY A 119 0.20 3.29 -5.01
CA GLY A 119 0.49 2.04 -5.72
C GLY A 119 0.94 2.20 -7.17
N PHE A 120 0.78 3.38 -7.76
CA PHE A 120 1.09 3.66 -9.17
C PHE A 120 2.34 4.52 -9.36
N ASN A 121 3.04 4.85 -8.28
CA ASN A 121 4.26 5.65 -8.40
C ASN A 121 5.41 4.82 -9.03
N THR A 122 6.28 5.51 -9.75
CA THR A 122 7.50 4.91 -10.33
C THR A 122 8.69 4.98 -9.40
N GLU A 123 8.54 5.47 -8.16
CA GLU A 123 9.65 5.58 -7.21
C GLU A 123 10.22 4.18 -6.90
N SER A 124 9.34 3.18 -6.75
CA SER A 124 9.72 1.79 -6.52
C SER A 124 10.51 1.21 -7.69
N SER A 125 10.03 1.39 -8.93
CA SER A 125 10.73 0.88 -10.11
C SER A 125 12.05 1.61 -10.37
N GLU A 126 12.11 2.92 -10.10
CA GLU A 126 13.36 3.70 -10.16
C GLU A 126 14.37 3.23 -9.11
N ARG A 127 13.92 2.87 -7.90
CA ARG A 127 14.77 2.27 -6.87
C ARG A 127 15.32 0.92 -7.33
N LEU A 128 14.46 0.03 -7.84
CA LEU A 128 14.88 -1.27 -8.36
C LEU A 128 15.84 -1.13 -9.55
N HIS A 129 15.70 -0.09 -10.37
CA HIS A 129 16.63 0.18 -11.46
C HIS A 129 18.05 0.53 -10.95
N ILE A 130 18.19 1.13 -9.76
CA ILE A 130 19.50 1.32 -9.13
C ILE A 130 20.11 -0.04 -8.77
N ASP A 131 19.35 -0.86 -8.08
CA ASP A 131 19.84 -2.12 -7.50
C ASP A 131 20.11 -3.17 -8.59
N PHE A 132 19.21 -3.30 -9.57
CA PHE A 132 19.30 -4.35 -10.59
C PHE A 132 20.02 -3.92 -11.87
N ALA A 133 20.01 -2.65 -12.23
CA ALA A 133 20.69 -2.19 -13.44
C ALA A 133 21.99 -1.46 -13.14
N LYS A 134 21.97 -0.39 -12.33
CA LYS A 134 23.17 0.43 -12.11
C LYS A 134 24.27 -0.32 -11.37
N ASN A 135 23.94 -1.05 -10.30
CA ASN A 135 24.93 -1.81 -9.54
C ASN A 135 25.49 -2.98 -10.37
N ALA A 136 24.62 -3.73 -11.06
CA ALA A 136 25.03 -4.78 -11.97
C ALA A 136 25.95 -4.26 -13.09
N TYR A 137 25.60 -3.12 -13.69
CA TYR A 137 26.41 -2.50 -14.74
C TYR A 137 27.78 -2.05 -14.21
N ARG A 138 27.82 -1.45 -13.00
CA ARG A 138 29.07 -1.06 -12.33
C ARG A 138 29.97 -2.25 -12.00
N ALA A 139 29.39 -3.39 -11.67
CA ALA A 139 30.11 -4.64 -11.41
C ALA A 139 30.63 -5.32 -12.68
N SER A 140 30.15 -4.92 -13.86
CA SER A 140 30.59 -5.46 -15.14
C SER A 140 31.87 -4.79 -15.65
N ASN A 141 32.55 -5.45 -16.58
CA ASN A 141 33.67 -4.85 -17.34
C ASN A 141 33.20 -3.94 -18.51
N ARG A 142 31.89 -3.67 -18.61
CA ARG A 142 31.21 -2.87 -19.66
C ARG A 142 31.28 -3.42 -21.08
N LYS A 143 31.81 -4.62 -21.31
CA LYS A 143 31.77 -5.33 -22.60
C LYS A 143 30.75 -6.46 -22.54
N HIS A 144 29.84 -6.57 -23.51
CA HIS A 144 28.74 -7.55 -23.44
C HIS A 144 28.02 -7.53 -22.07
N TYR A 145 27.75 -6.33 -21.56
CA TYR A 145 27.35 -6.08 -20.18
C TYR A 145 26.03 -6.78 -19.80
N ILE A 146 25.11 -7.00 -20.75
CA ILE A 146 23.83 -7.67 -20.49
C ILE A 146 24.05 -9.05 -19.88
N MET A 147 24.90 -9.89 -20.48
CA MET A 147 25.17 -11.24 -19.99
C MET A 147 25.83 -11.23 -18.61
N GLN A 148 26.73 -10.27 -18.37
CA GLN A 148 27.37 -10.10 -17.06
C GLN A 148 26.40 -9.60 -15.99
N MET A 149 25.49 -8.69 -16.35
CA MET A 149 24.46 -8.19 -15.45
C MET A 149 23.49 -9.31 -15.08
N THR A 150 23.05 -10.14 -16.04
CA THR A 150 22.21 -11.32 -15.76
C THR A 150 22.91 -12.30 -14.80
N GLN A 151 24.17 -12.67 -15.08
CA GLN A 151 24.93 -13.54 -14.18
C GLN A 151 25.15 -12.92 -12.79
N TRP A 152 25.33 -11.59 -12.72
CA TRP A 152 25.47 -10.88 -11.46
C TRP A 152 24.17 -10.96 -10.65
N LEU A 153 23.01 -10.75 -11.29
CA LEU A 153 21.70 -10.86 -10.66
C LEU A 153 21.43 -12.28 -10.15
N GLU A 154 21.67 -13.31 -10.97
CA GLU A 154 21.53 -14.72 -10.57
C GLU A 154 22.35 -15.05 -9.31
N ARG A 155 23.56 -14.50 -9.20
CA ARG A 155 24.41 -14.67 -8.02
C ARG A 155 23.84 -13.96 -6.79
N GLN A 156 23.31 -12.74 -6.95
CA GLN A 156 22.67 -12.04 -5.83
C GLN A 156 21.44 -12.79 -5.34
N GLU A 157 20.58 -13.25 -6.25
CA GLU A 157 19.39 -14.06 -5.88
C GLU A 157 19.77 -15.35 -5.13
N ALA A 158 20.85 -16.01 -5.54
CA ALA A 158 21.34 -17.21 -4.85
C ALA A 158 21.82 -16.89 -3.42
N VAL A 159 22.56 -15.78 -3.24
CA VAL A 159 23.02 -15.32 -1.92
C VAL A 159 21.85 -14.91 -1.04
N ASP A 160 20.89 -14.16 -1.57
CA ASP A 160 19.70 -13.72 -0.84
C ASP A 160 18.85 -14.90 -0.39
N ARG A 161 18.62 -15.88 -1.28
CA ARG A 161 17.89 -17.11 -0.96
C ARG A 161 18.59 -17.91 0.14
N PHE A 162 19.91 -18.05 0.05
CA PHE A 162 20.68 -18.75 1.07
C PHE A 162 20.69 -17.99 2.41
N THR A 163 20.77 -16.66 2.38
CA THR A 163 20.68 -15.81 3.57
C THR A 163 19.33 -15.95 4.26
N ALA A 164 18.23 -15.96 3.48
CA ALA A 164 16.89 -16.20 4.00
C ALA A 164 16.78 -17.57 4.66
N TYR A 165 17.36 -18.61 4.05
CA TYR A 165 17.43 -19.95 4.63
C TYR A 165 18.19 -19.98 5.96
N LEU A 166 19.36 -19.33 6.04
CA LEU A 166 20.15 -19.25 7.28
C LEU A 166 19.39 -18.53 8.40
N ASN A 167 18.68 -17.44 8.07
CA ASN A 167 17.86 -16.72 9.03
C ASN A 167 16.71 -17.59 9.56
N TRP A 168 16.04 -18.34 8.68
CA TRP A 168 15.01 -19.30 9.08
C TRP A 168 15.56 -20.40 10.00
N ALA A 169 16.72 -20.97 9.66
CA ALA A 169 17.36 -22.02 10.48
C ALA A 169 17.74 -21.50 11.88
N ARG A 170 18.28 -20.28 11.97
CA ARG A 170 18.64 -19.66 13.27
C ARG A 170 17.43 -19.39 14.17
N LEU A 171 16.27 -19.12 13.59
CA LEU A 171 15.02 -18.96 14.34
C LEU A 171 14.47 -20.30 14.85
N GLN A 172 14.84 -21.42 14.23
CA GLN A 172 14.50 -22.78 14.71
C GLN A 172 15.41 -23.21 15.87
N ASP A 173 16.68 -22.79 15.86
CA ASP A 173 17.69 -23.11 16.88
C ASP A 173 17.67 -22.16 18.09
N ALA A 174 16.79 -21.15 18.10
CA ALA A 174 16.61 -20.30 19.27
C ALA A 174 16.12 -21.17 20.44
N PRO A 175 16.84 -21.21 21.58
CA PRO A 175 16.42 -22.03 22.71
C PRO A 175 15.02 -21.60 23.16
N SER A 176 14.07 -22.54 23.20
CA SER A 176 12.83 -22.32 23.91
C SER A 176 13.18 -21.96 25.37
N PRO A 177 12.56 -20.95 25.99
CA PRO A 177 12.71 -20.74 27.41
C PRO A 177 12.11 -21.95 28.13
N SER A 178 12.95 -22.92 28.54
CA SER A 178 12.53 -24.05 29.34
C SER A 178 13.25 -24.06 30.69
N ASP A 179 12.44 -24.35 31.71
CA ASP A 179 12.79 -24.94 33.01
C ASP A 179 12.89 -24.00 34.23
N PHE A 180 11.72 -23.47 34.64
CA PHE A 180 11.27 -23.72 36.02
C PHE A 180 9.98 -24.55 35.97
N SER A 181 10.07 -25.73 36.57
CA SER A 181 9.04 -26.76 36.64
C SER A 181 7.96 -26.45 37.67
N GLU A 182 6.72 -26.29 37.23
CA GLU A 182 5.52 -26.75 37.92
C GLU A 182 4.46 -27.02 36.85
N SER A 183 4.07 -28.28 36.67
CA SER A 183 3.08 -28.70 35.68
C SER A 183 1.67 -28.47 36.23
N PRO A 184 0.82 -27.72 35.52
CA PRO A 184 -0.47 -28.31 35.11
C PRO A 184 -0.93 -27.89 33.70
N GLU A 185 -1.58 -28.84 33.02
CA GLU A 185 -2.51 -28.68 31.87
C GLU A 185 -1.99 -27.97 30.60
N PHE A 186 -1.88 -28.75 29.51
CA PHE A 186 -1.39 -28.29 28.21
C PHE A 186 -2.43 -27.44 27.48
N GLU A 187 -2.23 -26.12 27.46
CA GLU A 187 -2.83 -25.21 26.48
C GLU A 187 -1.92 -25.13 25.23
N GLU A 188 -2.50 -25.40 24.05
CA GLU A 188 -1.83 -25.33 22.75
C GLU A 188 -1.50 -23.88 22.38
N GLU A 189 -0.22 -23.51 22.40
CA GLU A 189 0.23 -22.16 22.03
C GLU A 189 0.36 -22.02 20.50
N ASP A 190 -0.57 -21.26 19.93
CA ASP A 190 -0.65 -20.92 18.50
C ASP A 190 0.47 -19.95 18.07
N LEU A 191 1.08 -20.20 16.90
CA LEU A 191 2.08 -19.31 16.29
C LEU A 191 1.42 -17.99 15.83
N LEU A 192 1.58 -16.94 16.63
CA LEU A 192 1.08 -15.60 16.36
C LEU A 192 1.91 -14.87 15.29
N ILE A 193 1.30 -14.58 14.15
CA ILE A 193 1.80 -13.59 13.18
C ILE A 193 1.16 -12.24 13.53
N THR A 194 1.94 -11.31 14.07
CA THR A 194 1.45 -9.97 14.41
C THR A 194 1.40 -9.08 13.16
N CYS A 195 0.20 -8.67 12.77
CA CYS A 195 -0.03 -7.53 11.87
C CYS A 195 -0.27 -6.25 12.70
N PRO A 196 0.04 -5.05 12.18
CA PRO A 196 -0.03 -3.78 12.94
C PRO A 196 -1.46 -3.32 13.30
N THR A 197 -2.48 -4.10 12.97
CA THR A 197 -3.88 -3.79 13.28
C THR A 197 -4.47 -4.99 14.01
N ALA A 198 -4.49 -4.88 15.35
CA ALA A 198 -5.17 -5.66 16.40
C ALA A 198 -6.03 -6.90 16.04
N CYS A 199 -5.55 -7.82 15.21
CA CYS A 199 -6.07 -9.17 15.06
C CYS A 199 -4.90 -10.14 15.06
N SER A 200 -4.72 -10.87 16.16
CA SER A 200 -3.94 -12.09 16.19
C SER A 200 -4.66 -13.13 15.33
N PHE A 201 -3.96 -13.77 14.41
CA PHE A 201 -4.46 -14.97 13.75
C PHE A 201 -3.44 -16.09 13.86
N ALA A 202 -3.95 -17.28 14.15
CA ALA A 202 -3.18 -18.51 14.21
C ALA A 202 -3.40 -19.33 12.94
N LEU A 203 -2.32 -19.90 12.39
CA LEU A 203 -2.36 -20.83 11.26
C LEU A 203 -1.64 -22.12 11.64
N THR A 204 -2.41 -23.19 11.84
CA THR A 204 -1.86 -24.52 12.15
C THR A 204 -1.06 -25.09 10.97
N LYS A 205 0.21 -25.48 11.22
CA LYS A 205 1.14 -26.02 10.21
C LYS A 205 0.77 -27.43 9.71
N CYS A 206 -0.04 -28.16 10.47
CA CYS A 206 -0.62 -29.46 10.12
C CYS A 206 -2.07 -29.51 10.64
N PRO A 207 -3.07 -29.84 9.80
CA PRO A 207 -4.46 -29.91 10.28
C PRO A 207 -4.63 -31.08 11.26
N PRO A 208 -5.41 -30.88 12.35
CA PRO A 208 -5.84 -31.95 13.24
C PRO A 208 -6.45 -33.11 12.45
N VAL A 209 -6.29 -34.35 12.93
CA VAL A 209 -6.79 -35.54 12.21
C VAL A 209 -8.31 -35.43 11.96
N ASP A 210 -9.03 -34.82 12.90
CA ASP A 210 -10.49 -34.66 12.88
C ASP A 210 -10.99 -33.64 11.84
N SER A 211 -10.13 -32.70 11.40
CA SER A 211 -10.50 -31.70 10.39
C SER A 211 -10.30 -32.17 8.95
N ARG A 212 -9.68 -33.34 8.75
CA ARG A 212 -9.42 -33.90 7.41
C ARG A 212 -10.68 -34.50 6.76
N ARG A 213 -11.72 -34.78 7.55
CA ARG A 213 -12.99 -35.40 7.11
C ARG A 213 -14.18 -34.82 7.87
N THR A 214 -14.38 -33.52 7.79
CA THR A 214 -15.49 -32.86 8.48
C THR A 214 -16.77 -32.97 7.65
N VAL A 215 -17.83 -33.48 8.26
CA VAL A 215 -19.15 -33.58 7.63
C VAL A 215 -19.81 -32.20 7.61
N ALA A 216 -20.51 -31.85 6.53
CA ALA A 216 -21.14 -30.54 6.38
C ALA A 216 -22.14 -30.21 7.49
N SER A 217 -22.84 -31.21 8.04
CA SER A 217 -23.71 -31.05 9.21
C SER A 217 -22.95 -30.45 10.40
N HIS A 218 -21.72 -30.90 10.65
CA HIS A 218 -20.85 -30.37 11.70
C HIS A 218 -20.28 -28.97 11.36
N ILE A 219 -20.22 -28.60 10.08
CA ILE A 219 -19.82 -27.26 9.65
C ILE A 219 -20.94 -26.25 9.93
N ILE A 220 -22.19 -26.65 9.71
CA ILE A 220 -23.40 -25.81 9.83
C ILE A 220 -23.86 -25.71 11.28
N ASP A 221 -23.67 -26.77 12.07
CA ASP A 221 -24.13 -26.87 13.46
C ASP A 221 -23.50 -25.78 14.35
N PRO A 222 -24.32 -25.06 15.14
CA PRO A 222 -23.84 -24.16 16.19
C PRO A 222 -22.85 -24.78 17.17
N SER A 223 -22.92 -26.09 17.41
CA SER A 223 -21.98 -26.81 18.29
C SER A 223 -20.62 -27.10 17.63
N GLY A 224 -20.55 -26.98 16.30
CA GLY A 224 -19.35 -27.21 15.49
C GLY A 224 -18.72 -25.91 14.99
N HIS A 225 -18.67 -25.72 13.68
CA HIS A 225 -18.06 -24.51 13.08
C HIS A 225 -19.01 -23.32 12.93
N ASN A 226 -20.30 -23.48 13.27
CA ASN A 226 -21.31 -22.42 13.26
C ASN A 226 -21.35 -21.60 11.96
N ALA A 227 -21.28 -22.27 10.82
CA ALA A 227 -21.38 -21.67 9.49
C ALA A 227 -22.72 -22.02 8.83
N PRO A 228 -23.85 -21.42 9.25
CA PRO A 228 -25.19 -21.87 8.87
C PRO A 228 -25.47 -21.71 7.37
N ARG A 229 -24.78 -20.79 6.69
CA ARG A 229 -24.94 -20.51 5.26
C ARG A 229 -23.92 -21.22 4.36
N PHE A 230 -23.15 -22.15 4.91
CA PHE A 230 -22.06 -22.81 4.19
C PHE A 230 -22.54 -23.50 2.90
N LEU A 231 -23.61 -24.30 2.99
CA LEU A 231 -24.15 -25.03 1.82
C LEU A 231 -24.74 -24.09 0.76
N ASP A 232 -25.46 -23.05 1.19
CA ASP A 232 -26.04 -22.05 0.27
C ASP A 232 -24.95 -21.29 -0.49
N ALA A 233 -23.91 -20.88 0.23
CA ALA A 233 -22.76 -20.19 -0.36
C ALA A 233 -22.02 -21.10 -1.36
N LEU A 234 -21.84 -22.37 -0.99
CA LEU A 234 -21.16 -23.35 -1.83
C LEU A 234 -21.96 -23.67 -3.10
N SER A 235 -23.29 -23.83 -2.99
CA SER A 235 -24.17 -24.02 -4.14
C SER A 235 -24.14 -22.80 -5.07
N THR A 236 -24.18 -21.59 -4.50
CA THR A 236 -24.07 -20.34 -5.27
C THR A 236 -22.75 -20.27 -6.03
N PHE A 237 -21.64 -20.61 -5.37
CA PHE A 237 -20.30 -20.60 -5.99
C PHE A 237 -20.20 -21.57 -7.18
N PHE A 238 -20.67 -22.81 -7.03
CA PHE A 238 -20.64 -23.80 -8.11
C PHE A 238 -21.52 -23.43 -9.30
N ASN A 239 -22.71 -22.86 -9.03
CA ASN A 239 -23.61 -22.39 -10.08
C ASN A 239 -23.01 -21.19 -10.85
N GLN A 240 -22.26 -20.31 -10.19
CA GLN A 240 -21.68 -19.11 -10.81
C GLN A 240 -20.37 -19.37 -11.56
N HIS A 241 -19.48 -20.20 -11.00
CA HIS A 241 -18.12 -20.35 -11.52
C HIS A 241 -17.90 -21.62 -12.34
N HIS A 242 -18.72 -22.65 -12.15
CA HIS A 242 -18.48 -23.97 -12.74
C HIS A 242 -19.64 -24.51 -13.57
N ASN A 243 -20.74 -23.73 -13.72
CA ASN A 243 -21.93 -24.11 -14.48
C ASN A 243 -22.45 -25.52 -14.11
N SER A 244 -22.21 -25.93 -12.86
CA SER A 244 -22.50 -27.26 -12.36
C SER A 244 -23.70 -27.21 -11.43
N HIS A 245 -24.75 -27.99 -11.71
CA HIS A 245 -25.94 -28.15 -10.86
C HIS A 245 -25.66 -29.03 -9.63
N PHE A 246 -24.48 -28.90 -9.04
CA PHE A 246 -24.12 -29.66 -7.84
C PHE A 246 -24.84 -29.08 -6.63
N THR A 247 -25.69 -29.88 -6.00
CA THR A 247 -26.36 -29.54 -4.74
C THR A 247 -25.61 -30.20 -3.59
N PRO A 248 -24.79 -29.45 -2.83
CA PRO A 248 -24.10 -30.00 -1.67
C PRO A 248 -25.12 -30.35 -0.58
N HIS A 249 -24.92 -31.50 0.06
CA HIS A 249 -25.77 -32.01 1.12
C HIS A 249 -25.08 -31.92 2.48
N ASP A 250 -25.88 -32.03 3.54
CA ASP A 250 -25.42 -31.99 4.93
C ASP A 250 -24.54 -33.20 5.33
N PHE A 251 -24.59 -34.30 4.58
CA PHE A 251 -23.71 -35.46 4.79
C PHE A 251 -22.41 -35.41 3.98
N ASP A 252 -22.19 -34.38 3.15
CA ASP A 252 -20.98 -34.27 2.35
C ASP A 252 -19.75 -34.00 3.23
N VAL A 253 -18.61 -34.59 2.86
CA VAL A 253 -17.38 -34.53 3.65
C VAL A 253 -16.39 -33.57 3.01
N PHE A 254 -15.98 -32.57 3.78
CA PHE A 254 -15.03 -31.55 3.36
C PHE A 254 -13.75 -31.64 4.19
N PRO A 255 -12.56 -31.62 3.54
CA PRO A 255 -11.31 -31.52 4.26
C PRO A 255 -11.05 -30.05 4.62
N LEU A 256 -11.08 -29.72 5.90
CA LEU A 256 -10.77 -28.39 6.43
C LEU A 256 -9.28 -28.34 6.78
N TRP A 257 -8.50 -27.80 5.85
CA TRP A 257 -7.03 -27.81 5.93
C TRP A 257 -6.42 -26.69 6.77
N LYS A 258 -7.18 -25.62 7.04
CA LYS A 258 -6.69 -24.44 7.76
C LYS A 258 -7.78 -23.93 8.69
N ARG A 259 -7.47 -23.85 9.99
CA ARG A 259 -8.26 -23.12 10.98
C ARG A 259 -7.62 -21.75 11.14
N LEU A 260 -8.42 -20.70 11.00
CA LEU A 260 -8.06 -19.33 11.33
C LEU A 260 -8.89 -18.96 12.56
N VAL A 261 -8.23 -18.83 13.71
CA VAL A 261 -8.86 -18.31 14.91
C VAL A 261 -8.64 -16.80 14.91
N PHE A 262 -9.73 -16.05 15.07
CA PHE A 262 -9.68 -14.59 15.23
C PHE A 262 -10.04 -14.26 16.67
N ASP A 263 -9.07 -13.77 17.43
CA ASP A 263 -9.36 -13.16 18.72
C ASP A 263 -9.84 -11.74 18.46
N LEU A 264 -11.16 -11.54 18.52
CA LEU A 264 -11.71 -10.20 18.44
C LEU A 264 -11.32 -9.45 19.74
N PRO A 265 -10.73 -8.24 19.65
CA PRO A 265 -10.50 -7.44 20.84
C PRO A 265 -11.84 -7.18 21.54
N SER A 266 -11.84 -7.16 22.88
CA SER A 266 -13.05 -6.87 23.65
C SER A 266 -13.60 -5.50 23.23
N LEU A 267 -14.66 -5.50 22.43
CA LEU A 267 -15.39 -4.29 22.09
C LEU A 267 -16.21 -3.92 23.32
N PRO A 268 -15.93 -2.81 24.02
CA PRO A 268 -16.84 -2.34 25.05
C PRO A 268 -18.17 -2.04 24.35
N GLU A 269 -19.23 -2.72 24.80
CA GLU A 269 -20.58 -2.50 24.30
C GLU A 269 -20.91 -1.00 24.40
N VAL A 270 -21.18 -0.37 23.27
CA VAL A 270 -21.73 0.98 23.24
C VAL A 270 -23.23 0.87 23.51
N GLY A 271 -23.60 0.89 24.79
CA GLY A 271 -24.97 1.05 25.33
C GLY A 271 -25.83 -0.22 25.26
N SER A 272 -26.47 -0.67 26.34
CA SER A 272 -27.31 0.07 27.32
C SER A 272 -27.24 -0.58 28.70
#